data_AF-A0A7Y3PV64-F1
#
_entry.id   AF-A0A7Y3PV64-F1
#
_cell.length_a   1.000
_cell.length_b   1.000
_cell.length_c   1.000
_cell.angle_alpha   90.00
_cell.angle_beta   90.00
_cell.angle_gamma   90.00
#
_symmetry.space_group_name_H-M   'P 1'
#
loop_
_entity.id
_entity.type
_entity.pdbx_description
1 polymer ?
#
loop_
_entity_poly.entity_id
_entity_poly.type
_entity_poly.pdbx_seq_one_letter_code
_entity_poly.pdbx_strand_id
1 'polypeptide(L)' 'MSLTVGEHSVRHIRRIVRSLLAEWELAELTDAVELGVTELVANVVRHVPDRRCQVVVLRTAGVRVEVSDGSAQRPV' A
#
# COMPACT_ATOMS: atom_id res chain seq x y z
N MET A 1 -9.57 1.02 -0.23
CA MET A 1 -9.50 1.95 0.93
C MET A 1 -9.08 3.32 0.42
N SER A 2 -9.77 4.42 0.80
CA SER A 2 -9.34 5.79 0.51
C SER A 2 -9.00 6.50 1.82
N LEU A 3 -7.86 7.20 1.87
CA LEU A 3 -7.34 7.77 3.11
C LEU A 3 -6.37 8.94 2.85
N THR A 4 -6.20 9.79 3.87
CA THR A 4 -5.06 10.71 3.98
C THR A 4 -3.94 10.01 4.75
N VAL A 5 -2.75 9.86 4.15
CA VAL A 5 -1.64 9.12 4.75
C VAL A 5 -0.67 10.00 5.53
N GLY A 6 -0.10 9.43 6.59
CA GLY A 6 1.07 9.94 7.30
C GLY A 6 1.98 8.77 7.68
N GLU A 7 3.11 9.05 8.36
CA GLU A 7 4.12 8.03 8.69
C GLU A 7 3.52 6.83 9.46
N HIS A 8 2.59 7.08 10.37
CA HIS A 8 1.93 6.03 11.14
C HIS A 8 0.93 5.19 10.32
N SER A 9 0.45 5.69 9.17
CA SER A 9 -0.49 4.96 8.31
C SER A 9 0.14 3.70 7.75
N VAL A 10 1.45 3.70 7.48
CA VAL A 10 2.19 2.55 6.95
C VAL A 10 2.05 1.33 7.85
N ARG A 11 2.15 1.51 9.17
CA ARG A 11 2.00 0.41 10.15
C ARG A 11 0.62 -0.23 10.07
N HIS A 12 -0.43 0.59 9.95
CA HIS A 12 -1.80 0.09 9.85
C HIS A 12 -2.05 -0.62 8.52
N ILE A 13 -1.54 -0.07 7.42
CA ILE A 13 -1.65 -0.67 6.08
C ILE A 13 -0.94 -2.02 6.04
N ARG A 14 0.30 -2.11 6.55
CA ARG A 14 1.03 -3.38 6.67
C ARG A 14 0.25 -4.44 7.44
N ARG A 15 -0.36 -4.06 8.57
CA ARG A 15 -1.19 -4.98 9.36
C ARG A 15 -2.38 -5.50 8.57
N ILE A 16 -3.08 -4.63 7.83
CA ILE A 16 -4.23 -5.01 6.98
C ILE A 16 -3.76 -5.97 5.88
N VAL A 17 -2.70 -5.61 5.15
CA VAL A 17 -2.15 -6.42 4.07
C VAL A 17 -1.72 -7.80 4.57
N ARG A 18 -1.01 -7.87 5.70
CA ARG A 18 -0.60 -9.14 6.32
C ARG A 18 -1.80 -10.02 6.67
N SER A 19 -2.85 -9.45 7.23
CA SER A 19 -4.08 -10.20 7.52
C SER A 19 -4.73 -10.74 6.25
N LEU A 20 -4.81 -9.95 5.17
CA LEU A 20 -5.35 -10.40 3.89
C LEU A 20 -4.50 -11.52 3.27
N LEU A 21 -3.17 -11.41 3.31
CA LEU A 21 -2.27 -12.43 2.77
C LEU A 21 -2.39 -13.75 3.55
N ALA A 22 -2.52 -13.69 4.88
CA ALA A 22 -2.75 -14.87 5.70
C ALA A 22 -4.10 -15.52 5.36
N GLU A 23 -5.15 -14.72 5.20
CA GLU A 23 -6.49 -15.20 4.82
C GLU A 23 -6.51 -15.85 3.42
N TRP A 24 -5.66 -15.38 2.51
CA TRP A 24 -5.57 -15.90 1.14
C TRP A 24 -4.56 -17.03 0.95
N GLU A 25 -3.94 -17.51 2.03
CA GLU A 25 -2.88 -18.52 1.99
C GLU A 25 -1.67 -18.09 1.12
N LEU A 26 -1.31 -16.80 1.20
CA LEU A 26 -0.20 -16.17 0.49
C LEU A 26 0.82 -15.52 1.46
N ALA A 27 0.96 -16.11 2.66
CA ALA A 27 1.79 -15.53 3.73
C ALA A 27 3.28 -15.43 3.35
N GLU A 28 3.75 -16.27 2.43
CA GLU A 28 5.10 -16.24 1.85
C GLU A 28 5.40 -14.94 1.07
N LEU A 29 4.36 -14.20 0.64
CA LEU A 29 4.52 -12.92 -0.06
C LEU A 29 4.60 -11.72 0.91
N THR A 30 4.45 -11.94 2.21
CA THR A 30 4.31 -10.85 3.21
C THR A 30 5.43 -9.83 3.13
N ASP A 31 6.70 -10.26 3.11
CA ASP A 31 7.83 -9.33 3.15
C ASP A 31 7.89 -8.47 1.89
N ALA A 32 7.69 -9.06 0.72
CA ALA A 32 7.70 -8.34 -0.55
C ALA A 32 6.56 -7.31 -0.64
N VAL A 33 5.36 -7.70 -0.20
CA VAL A 33 4.20 -6.82 -0.26
C VAL A 33 4.27 -5.72 0.80
N GLU A 34 4.73 -6.02 2.02
CA GLU A 34 4.93 -5.01 3.05
C GLU A 34 5.99 -3.98 2.65
N LEU A 35 7.08 -4.40 2.00
CA LEU A 35 8.07 -3.49 1.45
C LEU A 35 7.45 -2.61 0.36
N GLY A 36 6.82 -3.22 -0.65
CA GLY A 36 6.22 -2.48 -1.77
C GLY A 36 5.18 -1.46 -1.31
N VAL A 37 4.29 -1.84 -0.38
CA VAL A 37 3.28 -0.89 0.13
C VAL A 37 3.91 0.22 0.98
N THR A 38 5.01 -0.08 1.70
CA THR A 38 5.73 0.92 2.49
C THR A 38 6.35 1.97 1.58
N GLU A 39 7.06 1.55 0.53
CA GLU A 39 7.68 2.46 -0.44
C GLU A 39 6.63 3.32 -1.15
N LEU A 40 5.55 2.70 -1.66
CA LEU A 40 4.49 3.43 -2.36
C LEU A 40 3.80 4.46 -1.45
N VAL A 41 3.47 4.10 -0.21
CA VAL A 41 2.85 5.03 0.74
C VAL A 41 3.84 6.11 1.19
N ALA A 42 5.12 5.79 1.37
CA ALA A 42 6.15 6.77 1.69
C ALA A 42 6.30 7.80 0.56
N ASN A 43 6.23 7.36 -0.69
CA ASN A 43 6.23 8.25 -1.86
C ASN A 43 5.03 9.21 -1.82
N VAL A 44 3.83 8.73 -1.50
CA VAL A 44 2.66 9.61 -1.31
C VAL A 44 2.90 10.63 -0.21
N VAL A 45 3.39 10.20 0.97
CA VAL A 45 3.64 11.10 2.12
C VAL A 45 4.64 12.21 1.77
N ARG A 46 5.68 11.88 0.99
CA ARG A 46 6.76 12.80 0.63
C ARG A 46 6.41 13.73 -0.52
N HIS A 47 5.62 13.26 -1.49
CA HIS A 47 5.50 13.93 -2.79
C HIS A 47 4.08 14.41 -3.13
N VAL A 48 3.05 13.97 -2.42
CA VAL A 48 1.65 14.38 -2.71
C VAL A 48 1.20 15.45 -1.70
N PRO A 49 0.89 16.69 -2.14
CA PRO A 49 0.63 17.81 -1.23
C PRO A 49 -0.50 17.59 -0.22
N ASP A 50 -1.58 16.92 -0.61
CA ASP A 50 -2.71 16.62 0.28
C ASP A 50 -2.65 15.22 0.90
N ARG A 51 -1.61 14.44 0.54
CA ARG A 51 -1.34 13.07 0.97
C ARG A 51 -2.54 12.13 0.82
N ARG A 52 -3.44 12.41 -0.12
CA ARG A 52 -4.58 11.53 -0.38
C ARG A 52 -4.16 10.42 -1.32
N CYS A 53 -4.49 9.19 -0.95
CA CYS A 53 -4.35 8.06 -1.85
C CYS A 53 -5.44 7.02 -1.64
N GLN A 54 -5.61 6.19 -2.66
CA GLN A 54 -6.39 4.98 -2.62
C GLN A 54 -5.45 3.79 -2.59
N VAL A 55 -5.68 2.85 -1.66
CA VAL A 55 -5.01 1.55 -1.62
C VAL A 55 -6.01 0.47 -1.99
N VAL A 56 -5.67 -0.34 -2.98
CA VAL A 56 -6.46 -1.48 -3.45
C VAL A 56 -5.59 -2.73 -3.35
N VAL A 57 -6.13 -3.79 -2.74
CA VAL A 57 -5.45 -5.08 -2.61
C VAL A 57 -6.36 -6.12 -3.26
N LEU A 58 -5.86 -6.80 -4.28
CA LEU A 58 -6.62 -7.76 -5.08
C LEU A 58 -5.94 -9.13 -5.01
N ARG A 59 -6.74 -10.16 -4.77
CA ARG A 59 -6.34 -11.55 -5.03
C ARG A 59 -6.48 -11.84 -6.52
N THR A 60 -5.43 -12.37 -7.11
CA THR A 60 -5.35 -12.80 -8.51
C THR A 60 -4.74 -14.21 -8.53
N ALA A 61 -3.91 -14.55 -9.52
CA ALA A 61 -3.01 -15.71 -9.42
C ALA A 61 -1.96 -15.56 -8.29
N GLY A 62 -1.79 -14.33 -7.77
CA GLY A 62 -1.09 -14.03 -6.53
C GLY A 62 -1.75 -12.83 -5.86
N VAL A 63 -0.97 -11.86 -5.40
CA VAL A 63 -1.48 -10.59 -4.86
C VAL A 63 -1.06 -9.42 -5.74
N ARG A 64 -2.00 -8.50 -5.97
CA ARG A 64 -1.75 -7.22 -6.60
C ARG A 64 -2.11 -6.11 -5.61
N VAL A 65 -1.17 -5.22 -5.34
CA VAL A 65 -1.38 -4.03 -4.52
C VAL A 65 -1.21 -2.80 -5.40
N GLU A 66 -2.22 -1.94 -5.39
CA GLU A 66 -2.21 -0.67 -6.10
C GLU A 66 -2.32 0.47 -5.10
N VAL A 67 -1.49 1.49 -5.30
CA VAL A 67 -1.58 2.77 -4.61
C VAL A 67 -1.74 3.84 -5.66
N SER A 68 -2.86 4.56 -5.61
CA SER A 68 -3.19 5.63 -6.56
C SER A 68 -3.33 6.94 -5.80
N ASP A 69 -2.66 7.99 -6.26
CA ASP A 69 -2.78 9.34 -5.73
C ASP A 69 -3.20 10.34 -6.82
N GLY A 70 -3.43 11.59 -6.44
CA GLY A 70 -3.86 12.64 -7.37
C GLY A 70 -2.72 13.35 -8.12
N SER A 71 -1.46 12.94 -7.93
CA SER A 71 -0.31 13.59 -8.55
C SER A 71 -0.15 13.17 -10.00
N ALA A 72 0.17 14.13 -10.87
CA ALA A 72 0.55 13.88 -12.26
C ALA A 72 2.04 13.48 -12.40
N GLN A 73 2.82 13.57 -11.31
CA GLN A 73 4.22 13.17 -11.31
C GLN A 73 4.34 11.66 -11.19
N ARG A 74 5.29 11.07 -11.91
CA ARG A 74 5.59 9.64 -11.74
C ARG A 74 6.23 9.40 -10.37
N PRO A 75 5.96 8.25 -9.73
CA PRO A 75 6.69 7.83 -8.54
C PRO A 75 8.21 7.78 -8.82
N VAL A 76 9.00 8.12 -7.80
CA VAL A 76 10.47 8.01 -7.80
C VAL A 76 10.93 6.68 -7.22
#